data_AF-A0A9E1IVS1-F1
#
_entry.id   AF-A0A9E1IVS1-F1
#
_cell.length_a   1.000
_cell.length_b   1.000
_cell.length_c   1.000
_cell.angle_alpha   90.00
_cell.angle_beta   90.00
_cell.angle_gamma   90.00
#
_symmetry.space_group_name_H-M   'P 1'
#
loop_
_entity.id
_entity.type
_entity.pdbx_description
1 polymer ?
#
loop_
_entity_poly.entity_id
_entity_poly.type
_entity_poly.pdbx_seq_one_letter_code
_entity_poly.pdbx_strand_id
1 'polypeptide(L)'
;MNDPAFKKLTEIVDTLMGENGCPWDKVQTRESLKPYLVEEVYETLEALDGNNPEEIKDELGDLLYQILFHAKISENKDEFNIKDVVECISEKMVRRHPHVFKEGNLETPEQVVTQWEEIKKQEKNTAHRKSVLDG
;
A
#
# COMPACT_ATOMS: atom_id res chain seq x y z
N MET A 1 14.14 8.20 -0.48
CA MET A 1 13.63 7.61 -1.73
C MET A 1 14.24 8.41 -2.87
N ASN A 2 15.00 7.76 -3.75
CA ASN A 2 15.83 8.45 -4.76
C ASN A 2 15.20 8.48 -6.16
N ASP A 3 14.00 7.91 -6.33
CA ASP A 3 13.29 7.96 -7.60
C ASP A 3 12.68 9.38 -7.81
N PRO A 4 13.03 10.08 -8.90
CA PRO A 4 12.54 11.44 -9.14
C PRO A 4 11.02 11.52 -9.37
N ALA A 5 10.41 10.50 -9.98
CA ALA A 5 8.98 10.50 -10.26
C ALA A 5 8.18 10.31 -8.97
N PHE A 6 8.59 9.36 -8.13
CA PHE A 6 7.96 9.16 -6.82
C PHE A 6 8.10 10.39 -5.93
N LYS A 7 9.30 11.00 -5.90
CA LYS A 7 9.54 12.23 -5.14
C LYS A 7 8.63 13.37 -5.59
N LYS A 8 8.47 13.55 -6.91
CA LYS A 8 7.56 14.54 -7.47
C LYS A 8 6.12 14.31 -7.01
N LEU A 9 5.65 13.06 -6.99
CA LEU A 9 4.30 12.74 -6.52
C LEU A 9 4.12 13.07 -5.03
N THR A 10 5.10 12.74 -4.18
CA THR A 10 5.05 13.11 -2.76
C THR A 10 5.01 14.63 -2.54
N GLU A 11 5.77 15.39 -3.34
CA GLU A 11 5.78 16.87 -3.29
C GLU A 11 4.43 17.47 -3.74
N ILE A 12 3.75 16.83 -4.70
CA ILE A 12 2.40 17.22 -5.10
C ILE A 12 1.43 17.05 -3.93
N VAL A 13 1.44 15.90 -3.25
CA VAL A 13 0.60 15.65 -2.06
C VAL A 13 0.89 16.67 -0.96
N ASP A 14 2.16 16.95 -0.68
CA ASP A 14 2.57 17.96 0.29
C ASP A 14 2.03 19.36 -0.06
N THR A 15 2.06 19.71 -1.35
CA THR A 15 1.57 21.00 -1.84
C THR A 15 0.05 21.09 -1.71
N LEU A 16 -0.68 20.03 -2.10
CA LEU A 16 -2.14 19.96 -2.03
C LEU A 16 -2.65 20.03 -0.60
N MET A 17 -1.94 19.44 0.36
CA MET A 17 -2.29 19.46 1.78
C MET A 17 -1.67 20.61 2.57
N GLY A 18 -0.83 21.43 1.93
CA GLY A 18 -0.13 22.55 2.56
C GLY A 18 -1.04 23.72 2.95
N GLU A 19 -0.44 24.75 3.55
CA GLU A 19 -1.17 25.94 4.02
C GLU A 19 -2.00 26.61 2.90
N ASN A 20 -1.40 26.76 1.72
CA ASN A 20 -2.03 27.32 0.52
C ASN A 20 -2.58 26.25 -0.44
N GLY A 21 -2.73 25.02 0.05
CA GLY A 21 -3.19 23.87 -0.72
C GLY A 21 -4.70 23.88 -0.99
N CYS A 22 -5.18 22.77 -1.55
CA CYS A 22 -6.57 22.57 -1.89
C CYS A 22 -7.45 22.50 -0.62
N PRO A 23 -8.53 23.28 -0.52
CA PRO A 23 -9.42 23.24 0.65
C PRO A 23 -10.06 21.88 0.89
N TRP A 24 -10.34 21.12 -0.18
CA TRP A 24 -10.94 19.79 -0.06
C TRP A 24 -9.92 18.78 0.50
N ASP A 25 -8.67 18.81 0.04
CA ASP A 25 -7.63 17.87 0.49
C ASP A 25 -7.28 18.09 1.98
N LYS A 26 -7.22 19.35 2.41
CA LYS A 26 -6.85 19.73 3.78
C LYS A 26 -7.84 19.26 4.85
N VAL A 27 -9.12 19.12 4.50
CA VAL A 27 -10.16 18.70 5.47
C VAL A 27 -10.31 17.19 5.56
N GLN A 28 -9.61 16.43 4.71
CA GLN A 28 -9.72 14.97 4.70
C GLN A 28 -9.15 14.33 5.95
N THR A 29 -9.75 13.18 6.29
CA THR A 29 -9.34 12.30 7.37
C THR A 29 -9.22 10.88 6.86
N ARG A 30 -8.58 9.99 7.62
CA ARG A 30 -8.56 8.56 7.28
C ARG A 30 -9.95 7.97 7.11
N GLU A 31 -10.94 8.47 7.84
CA GLU A 31 -12.31 7.97 7.77
C GLU A 31 -13.05 8.48 6.54
N SER A 32 -12.91 9.78 6.22
CA SER A 32 -13.55 10.37 5.04
C SER A 32 -12.99 9.83 3.73
N LEU A 33 -11.74 9.35 3.72
CA LEU A 33 -11.10 8.76 2.53
C LEU A 33 -11.44 7.28 2.29
N LYS A 34 -12.03 6.57 3.26
CA LYS A 34 -12.36 5.14 3.08
C LYS A 34 -13.24 4.83 1.87
N PRO A 35 -14.32 5.59 1.59
CA PRO A 35 -15.15 5.34 0.41
C PRO A 35 -14.36 5.47 -0.89
N TYR A 36 -13.50 6.49 -0.99
CA TYR A 36 -12.65 6.72 -2.17
C TYR A 36 -11.64 5.59 -2.35
N LEU A 37 -10.98 5.12 -1.28
CA LEU A 37 -10.11 3.94 -1.38
C LEU A 37 -10.85 2.69 -1.88
N VAL A 38 -12.12 2.52 -1.55
CA VAL A 38 -12.93 1.40 -2.06
C VAL A 38 -13.26 1.61 -3.54
N GLU A 39 -13.59 2.83 -3.94
CA GLU A 39 -13.83 3.23 -5.34
C GLU A 39 -12.62 2.90 -6.22
N GLU A 40 -11.42 3.40 -5.86
CA GLU A 40 -10.18 3.14 -6.63
C GLU A 40 -9.87 1.64 -6.74
N VAL A 41 -10.21 0.85 -5.71
CA VAL A 41 -10.03 -0.62 -5.77
C VAL A 41 -10.96 -1.22 -6.80
N TYR A 42 -12.22 -0.78 -6.89
CA TYR A 42 -13.15 -1.28 -7.91
C TYR A 42 -12.79 -0.79 -9.31
N GLU A 43 -12.36 0.45 -9.47
CA GLU A 43 -11.90 0.99 -10.77
C GLU A 43 -10.63 0.28 -11.24
N THR A 44 -9.68 0.02 -10.34
CA THR A 44 -8.50 -0.82 -10.63
C THR A 44 -8.91 -2.22 -11.09
N LEU A 45 -9.90 -2.84 -10.45
CA LEU A 45 -10.39 -4.16 -10.87
C LEU A 45 -11.05 -4.12 -12.25
N GLU A 46 -11.85 -3.09 -12.53
CA GLU A 46 -12.48 -2.88 -13.84
C GLU A 46 -11.42 -2.72 -14.94
N ALA A 47 -10.40 -1.90 -14.72
CA ALA A 47 -9.30 -1.71 -15.67
C ALA A 47 -8.52 -3.01 -15.92
N LEU A 48 -8.29 -3.82 -14.87
CA LEU A 48 -7.64 -5.14 -15.01
C LEU A 48 -8.49 -6.11 -15.84
N ASP A 49 -9.81 -6.15 -15.63
CA ASP A 49 -10.73 -6.97 -16.42
C ASP A 49 -10.77 -6.51 -17.89
N GLY A 50 -10.70 -5.19 -18.13
CA GLY A 50 -10.64 -4.57 -19.45
C GLY A 50 -9.34 -4.86 -20.22
N ASN A 51 -8.27 -5.29 -19.55
CA ASN A 51 -6.93 -5.54 -20.12
C ASN A 51 -6.36 -4.35 -20.93
N ASN A 52 -6.75 -3.11 -20.61
CA ASN A 52 -6.22 -1.90 -21.23
C ASN A 52 -5.01 -1.39 -20.42
N PRO A 53 -3.78 -1.46 -20.93
CA PRO A 53 -2.59 -1.06 -20.17
C PRO A 53 -2.57 0.40 -19.73
N GLU A 54 -3.22 1.29 -20.48
CA GLU A 54 -3.25 2.72 -20.12
C GLU A 54 -4.20 2.97 -18.96
N GLU A 55 -5.40 2.37 -18.97
CA GLU A 55 -6.35 2.43 -17.85
C GLU A 55 -5.75 1.76 -16.61
N ILE A 56 -5.16 0.57 -16.74
CA ILE A 56 -4.51 -0.13 -15.62
C ILE A 56 -3.45 0.76 -14.95
N LYS A 57 -2.65 1.47 -15.75
CA LYS A 57 -1.61 2.37 -15.24
C LYS A 57 -2.20 3.58 -14.51
N ASP A 58 -3.33 4.10 -14.99
CA ASP A 58 -4.03 5.24 -14.39
C ASP A 58 -4.59 4.86 -13.02
N GLU A 59 -5.38 3.78 -12.97
CA GLU A 59 -6.05 3.33 -11.74
C GLU A 59 -5.07 2.83 -10.67
N LEU A 60 -3.97 2.17 -11.07
CA LEU A 60 -2.89 1.85 -10.14
C LEU A 60 -2.21 3.11 -9.58
N GLY A 61 -2.18 4.18 -10.36
CA GLY A 61 -1.71 5.50 -9.94
C GLY A 61 -2.63 6.13 -8.89
N ASP A 62 -3.93 6.08 -9.09
CA ASP A 62 -4.91 6.65 -8.16
C ASP A 62 -4.98 5.84 -6.86
N LEU A 63 -4.89 4.51 -6.93
CA LEU A 63 -4.75 3.67 -5.75
C LEU A 63 -3.45 3.97 -4.97
N LEU A 64 -2.34 4.24 -5.67
CA LEU A 64 -1.10 4.69 -5.05
C LEU A 64 -1.25 6.08 -4.41
N TYR A 65 -1.99 6.98 -5.05
CA TYR A 65 -2.29 8.31 -4.52
C TYR A 65 -3.08 8.24 -3.21
N GLN A 66 -4.09 7.37 -3.12
CA GLN A 66 -4.82 7.13 -1.85
C GLN A 66 -3.89 6.67 -0.72
N ILE A 67 -2.93 5.77 -1.01
CA ILE A 67 -1.95 5.32 -0.01
C ILE A 67 -1.10 6.51 0.48
N LEU A 68 -0.62 7.35 -0.43
CA LEU A 68 0.13 8.56 -0.10
C LEU A 68 -0.69 9.52 0.74
N PHE A 69 -1.97 9.68 0.42
CA PHE A 69 -2.88 10.57 1.13
C PHE A 69 -3.07 10.13 2.59
N HIS A 70 -3.32 8.84 2.80
CA HIS A 70 -3.41 8.26 4.14
C HIS A 70 -2.09 8.37 4.93
N ALA A 71 -0.95 8.18 4.25
CA ALA A 71 0.36 8.35 4.85
C ALA A 71 0.60 9.82 5.25
N LYS A 72 0.22 10.78 4.41
CA LYS A 72 0.38 12.20 4.71
C LYS A 72 -0.50 12.67 5.86
N ILE A 73 -1.75 12.20 5.93
CA ILE A 73 -2.64 12.45 7.07
C ILE A 73 -2.05 11.89 8.37
N SER A 74 -1.36 10.74 8.30
CA SER A 74 -0.72 10.12 9.46
C SER A 74 0.58 10.86 9.86
N GLU A 75 1.32 11.38 8.88
CA GLU A 75 2.50 12.21 9.10
C GLU A 75 2.12 13.52 9.80
N ASN A 76 1.04 14.17 9.37
CA ASN A 76 0.52 15.39 10.02
C ASN A 76 0.06 15.17 11.48
N LYS A 77 -0.02 13.91 11.92
CA LYS A 77 -0.34 13.51 13.30
C LYS A 77 0.87 12.95 14.05
N ASP A 78 2.06 13.07 13.46
CA ASP A 78 3.32 12.51 13.99
C ASP A 78 3.26 10.99 14.25
N GLU A 79 2.45 10.24 13.48
CA GLU A 79 2.27 8.80 13.64
C GLU A 79 3.27 7.99 12.79
N PHE A 80 3.24 8.18 11.46
CA PHE A 80 4.12 7.57 10.47
C PHE A 80 3.98 8.29 9.12
N ASN A 81 4.94 8.13 8.23
CA ASN A 81 4.89 8.69 6.87
C ASN A 81 5.01 7.60 5.78
N ILE A 82 5.06 8.00 4.52
CA ILE A 82 5.13 7.06 3.39
C ILE A 82 6.40 6.21 3.41
N LYS A 83 7.53 6.75 3.91
CA LYS A 83 8.78 6.00 4.01
C LYS A 83 8.61 4.83 4.97
N ASP A 84 7.98 5.05 6.12
CA ASP A 84 7.71 3.99 7.10
C ASP A 84 6.79 2.91 6.51
N VAL A 85 5.79 3.29 5.70
CA VAL A 85 4.91 2.34 4.99
C VAL A 85 5.72 1.47 4.03
N VAL A 86 6.60 2.08 3.22
CA VAL A 86 7.46 1.40 2.23
C VAL A 86 8.48 0.48 2.91
N GLU A 87 9.10 0.91 4.00
CA GLU A 87 10.04 0.10 4.77
C GLU A 87 9.33 -1.11 5.40
N CYS A 88 8.16 -0.90 6.02
CA CYS A 88 7.35 -1.95 6.62
C CYS A 88 6.93 -3.03 5.60
N ILE A 89 6.44 -2.64 4.41
CA ILE A 89 6.07 -3.62 3.38
C ILE A 89 7.31 -4.33 2.82
N SER A 90 8.42 -3.62 2.62
CA SER A 90 9.67 -4.19 2.09
C SER A 90 10.23 -5.27 3.00
N GLU A 91 10.36 -4.97 4.30
CA GLU A 91 10.80 -5.94 5.32
C GLU A 91 9.86 -7.15 5.37
N LYS A 92 8.54 -6.91 5.33
CA LYS A 92 7.53 -7.99 5.30
C LYS A 92 7.70 -8.88 4.07
N MET A 93 7.94 -8.31 2.89
CA MET A 93 8.10 -9.08 1.66
C MET A 93 9.39 -9.91 1.67
N VAL A 94 10.52 -9.34 2.09
CA VAL A 94 11.78 -10.08 2.21
C VAL A 94 11.64 -11.22 3.23
N ARG A 95 11.03 -10.93 4.39
CA ARG A 95 10.88 -11.92 5.46
C ARG A 95 9.93 -13.07 5.11
N ARG A 96 8.90 -12.82 4.29
CA ARG A 96 7.95 -13.86 3.86
C ARG A 96 8.38 -14.63 2.60
N HIS A 97 9.45 -14.19 1.93
CA HIS A 97 10.05 -14.91 0.80
C HIS A 97 11.51 -15.32 1.06
N PRO A 98 11.82 -16.06 2.14
CA PRO A 98 13.18 -16.54 2.41
C PRO A 98 13.74 -17.40 1.26
N HIS A 99 12.89 -18.12 0.53
CA HIS A 99 13.27 -18.89 -0.65
C HIS A 99 13.77 -18.03 -1.82
N VAL A 100 13.47 -16.73 -1.85
CA VAL A 100 14.01 -15.78 -2.85
C VAL A 100 15.21 -15.01 -2.29
N PHE A 101 15.14 -14.54 -1.04
CA PHE A 101 16.09 -13.55 -0.49
C PHE A 101 17.13 -14.11 0.50
N LYS A 102 17.08 -15.41 0.82
CA LYS A 102 18.07 -16.10 1.67
C LYS A 102 18.49 -17.40 1.00
N GLU A 103 18.26 -18.53 1.66
CA GLU A 103 18.42 -19.87 1.11
C GLU A 103 17.08 -20.59 1.14
N GLY A 104 16.77 -21.26 0.04
CA GLY A 104 15.59 -22.09 -0.13
C GLY A 104 15.43 -22.45 -1.59
N ASN A 105 14.80 -23.59 -1.86
CA ASN A 105 14.43 -23.99 -3.21
C ASN A 105 12.98 -24.47 -3.12
N LEU A 106 12.06 -23.58 -3.45
CA LEU A 106 10.67 -23.95 -3.66
C LEU A 106 10.46 -24.05 -5.16
N GLU A 107 9.96 -25.18 -5.61
CA GLU A 107 9.84 -25.51 -7.03
C GLU A 107 8.41 -25.29 -7.54
N THR A 108 7.43 -25.15 -6.64
CA THR A 108 6.02 -25.00 -7.01
C THR A 108 5.31 -23.85 -6.29
N PRO A 109 4.30 -23.22 -6.92
CA PRO A 109 3.48 -22.19 -6.29
C PRO A 109 2.80 -22.65 -4.99
N GLU A 110 2.39 -23.91 -4.90
CA GLU A 110 1.72 -24.48 -3.72
C GLU A 110 2.66 -24.51 -2.51
N GLN A 111 3.94 -24.81 -2.74
CA GLN A 111 4.97 -24.75 -1.70
C GLN A 111 5.17 -23.31 -1.21
N VAL A 112 5.18 -22.34 -2.13
CA VAL A 112 5.30 -20.91 -1.80
C VAL A 112 4.12 -20.44 -0.95
N VAL A 113 2.89 -20.80 -1.34
CA VAL A 113 1.66 -20.45 -0.59
C VAL A 113 1.67 -21.09 0.80
N THR A 114 2.10 -22.36 0.90
CA THR A 114 2.20 -23.07 2.19
C THR A 114 3.17 -22.36 3.13
N GLN A 115 4.39 -22.07 2.67
CA GLN A 115 5.39 -21.36 3.44
C GLN A 115 4.90 -19.96 3.86
N TRP A 116 4.21 -19.25 2.96
CA TRP A 116 3.65 -17.93 3.24
C TRP A 116 2.64 -17.98 4.39
N GLU A 117 1.69 -18.92 4.35
CA GLU A 117 0.68 -19.06 5.40
C GLU A 117 1.30 -19.54 6.73
N GLU A 118 2.32 -20.39 6.71
CA GLU A 118 3.08 -20.78 7.91
C GLU A 118 3.76 -19.58 8.58
N ILE A 119 4.49 -18.77 7.81
CA ILE A 119 5.15 -17.56 8.32
C ILE A 119 4.11 -16.57 8.87
N LYS A 120 2.98 -16.38 8.15
CA LYS A 120 1.88 -15.51 8.58
C LYS A 120 1.25 -15.99 9.90
N LYS A 121 1.10 -17.30 10.11
CA LYS A 121 0.61 -17.86 11.39
C LYS A 121 1.57 -17.57 12.54
N GLN A 122 2.87 -17.73 12.32
CA GLN A 122 3.89 -17.42 13.34
C GLN A 122 3.87 -15.94 13.74
N GLU A 123 3.72 -15.03 12.77
CA GLU A 123 3.57 -13.59 13.04
C GLU A 123 2.30 -13.24 13.82
N LYS A 124 1.16 -13.84 13.46
CA LYS A 124 -0.13 -13.61 14.15
C LYS A 124 -0.10 -14.05 15.63
N ASN A 125 0.71 -15.04 15.97
CA ASN A 125 0.92 -15.43 17.37
C ASN A 125 1.74 -14.40 18.17
N THR A 126 2.42 -13.49 17.47
CA THR A 126 3.25 -12.43 18.08
C THR A 126 2.54 -11.06 18.06
N ALA A 127 1.57 -10.86 17.16
CA ALA A 127 0.75 -9.66 17.05
C ALA A 127 -0.73 -10.02 16.94
N HIS A 128 -1.55 -9.62 17.93
CA HIS A 128 -3.01 -9.80 17.91
C HIS A 128 -3.65 -9.07 16.71
N ARG A 129 -3.69 -9.73 15.55
CA ARG A 129 -4.37 -9.22 14.34
C ARG A 129 -5.44 -10.22 13.89
N LYS A 130 -6.71 -9.83 14.03
CA LYS A 130 -7.84 -10.46 13.31
C LYS A 130 -8.02 -9.73 11.98
N SER A 131 -7.90 -10.42 10.84
CA SER A 131 -8.33 -9.85 9.57
C SER A 131 -9.85 -9.92 9.48
N VAL A 132 -10.49 -8.93 8.87
CA VAL A 132 -11.94 -8.97 8.56
C VAL A 132 -12.25 -10.04 7.51
N LEU A 133 -11.24 -10.44 6.72
CA LEU A 133 -11.35 -11.49 5.70
C LEU A 133 -10.97 -12.89 6.23
N ASP A 134 -10.48 -13.00 7.48
CA ASP A 134 -10.27 -14.29 8.15
C ASP A 134 -11.63 -14.73 8.74
N GLY A 135 -12.55 -15.18 7.90
CA GLY A 135 -13.80 -15.84 8.32
C GLY A 135 -13.54 -17.18 9.00
#